data_AF-A0A1J4KSN3-F1
#
_entry.id   AF-A0A1J4KSN3-F1
#
_cell.length_a   1.000
_cell.length_b   1.000
_cell.length_c   1.000
_cell.angle_alpha   90.00
_cell.angle_beta   90.00
_cell.angle_gamma   90.00
#
_symmetry.space_group_name_H-M   'P 1'
#
loop_
_entity.id
_entity.type
_entity.pdbx_description
1 polymer ?
#
loop_
_entity_poly.entity_id
_entity_poly.type
_entity_poly.pdbx_seq_one_letter_code
_entity_poly.pdbx_strand_id
1 'polypeptide(L)'
;MTLKVIKHETTKLVEKVKIKAFGDSIENSPEYEAAVAKYESMKSNVTNFCRSSEEIIKQLNELFSTVSQFGDSLEKSAHGLTNGDGANLGQELNNFAEAISKSGDSNLINRYNQCVIMPLKKFISDIEAVNKDMKIHYDNMLILTSNLAKLEKLKTSNKNPEKIAEYEKKIENRQKIVNDIEENFFAAIDSLWARRITEVHDPIMVFATLFHQFIKSAYEKAGEVRLSIGPTCDRQLPSGDIPQFEEPVKTQKMSLTGIKDKILKNDGKK
;
A
#
# COMPACT_ATOMS: atom_id res chain seq x y z
N MET A 1 -24.62 30.50 -8.64
CA MET A 1 -23.13 30.62 -8.69
C MET A 1 -22.77 32.09 -8.54
N THR A 2 -21.90 32.49 -7.60
CA THR A 2 -21.62 33.92 -7.34
C THR A 2 -20.49 34.46 -8.23
N LEU A 3 -20.53 35.76 -8.54
CA LEU A 3 -19.59 36.44 -9.44
C LEU A 3 -18.11 36.35 -9.00
N LYS A 4 -17.87 36.21 -7.68
CA LYS A 4 -16.53 35.97 -7.10
C LYS A 4 -15.99 34.58 -7.44
N VAL A 5 -16.83 33.55 -7.43
CA VAL A 5 -16.46 32.16 -7.77
C VAL A 5 -16.08 32.07 -9.25
N ILE A 6 -16.84 32.72 -10.14
CA ILE A 6 -16.56 32.76 -11.58
C ILE A 6 -15.18 33.39 -11.84
N LYS A 7 -14.85 34.51 -11.19
CA LYS A 7 -13.53 35.17 -11.34
C LYS A 7 -12.37 34.29 -10.87
N HIS A 8 -12.55 33.51 -9.81
CA HIS A 8 -11.52 32.58 -9.34
C HIS A 8 -11.29 31.45 -10.35
N GLU A 9 -12.36 30.81 -10.83
CA GLU A 9 -12.25 29.73 -11.82
C GLU A 9 -11.61 30.19 -13.13
N THR A 10 -12.00 31.37 -13.64
CA THR A 10 -11.37 31.93 -14.85
C THR A 10 -9.89 32.23 -14.64
N THR A 11 -9.50 32.77 -13.47
CA THR A 11 -8.09 33.07 -13.18
C THR A 11 -7.25 31.79 -13.16
N LYS A 12 -7.75 30.73 -12.51
CA LYS A 12 -7.09 29.42 -12.48
C LYS A 12 -6.91 28.84 -13.88
N LEU A 13 -7.96 28.90 -14.71
CA LEU A 13 -7.91 28.38 -16.08
C LEU A 13 -6.85 29.12 -16.92
N VAL A 14 -6.83 30.45 -16.85
CA VAL A 14 -5.90 31.28 -17.62
C VAL A 14 -4.45 30.97 -17.24
N GLU A 15 -4.12 30.85 -15.96
CA GLU A 15 -2.73 30.53 -15.58
C GLU A 15 -2.35 29.09 -15.87
N LYS A 16 -3.27 28.12 -15.77
CA LYS A 16 -3.01 26.75 -16.26
C LYS A 16 -2.64 26.74 -17.75
N VAL A 17 -3.31 27.57 -18.57
CA VAL A 17 -3.00 27.67 -19.99
C VAL A 17 -1.66 28.34 -20.23
N LYS A 18 -1.31 29.40 -19.48
CA LYS A 18 0.00 30.06 -19.63
C LYS A 18 1.15 29.13 -19.26
N ILE A 19 1.07 28.46 -18.10
CA ILE A 19 2.06 27.46 -17.67
C ILE A 19 2.27 26.39 -18.75
N LYS A 20 1.17 25.85 -19.31
CA LYS A 20 1.25 24.85 -20.39
C LYS A 20 1.81 25.38 -21.71
N ALA A 21 1.49 26.63 -22.08
CA ALA A 21 1.86 27.21 -23.36
C ALA A 21 3.30 27.75 -23.38
N PHE A 22 3.78 28.25 -22.24
CA PHE A 22 5.07 28.93 -22.13
C PHE A 22 6.12 28.16 -21.33
N GLY A 23 5.75 27.01 -20.76
CA GLY A 23 6.69 26.18 -19.98
C GLY A 23 7.02 26.77 -18.62
N ASP A 24 6.31 27.81 -18.17
CA ASP A 24 6.45 28.36 -16.82
C ASP A 24 6.11 27.28 -15.77
N SER A 25 6.77 27.31 -14.62
CA SER A 25 6.46 26.42 -13.50
C SER A 25 5.95 27.21 -12.30
N ILE A 26 5.16 26.54 -11.46
CA ILE A 26 4.82 27.09 -10.15
C ILE A 26 6.00 26.82 -9.24
N GLU A 27 6.61 27.88 -8.73
CA GLU A 27 7.65 27.80 -7.72
C GLU A 27 7.01 27.40 -6.38
N ASN A 28 7.41 26.25 -5.83
CA ASN A 28 6.97 25.77 -4.52
C ASN A 28 8.11 25.89 -3.50
N SER A 29 7.78 25.81 -2.22
CA SER A 29 8.79 25.69 -1.18
C SER A 29 9.52 24.34 -1.28
N PRO A 30 10.84 24.29 -1.00
CA PRO A 30 11.58 23.03 -0.94
C PRO A 30 10.96 22.01 0.04
N GLU A 31 10.40 22.49 1.14
CA GLU A 31 9.69 21.70 2.14
C GLU A 31 8.44 21.03 1.55
N TYR A 32 7.68 21.77 0.73
CA TYR A 32 6.52 21.22 0.04
C TYR A 32 6.91 20.16 -0.98
N GLU A 33 7.94 20.41 -1.79
CA GLU A 33 8.45 19.43 -2.75
C GLU A 33 8.92 18.14 -2.05
N ALA A 34 9.61 18.26 -0.92
CA ALA A 34 10.02 17.11 -0.11
C ALA A 34 8.83 16.32 0.44
N ALA A 35 7.78 17.01 0.91
CA ALA A 35 6.55 16.37 1.39
C ALA A 35 5.78 15.66 0.25
N VAL A 36 5.71 16.27 -0.94
CA VAL A 36 5.13 15.65 -2.14
C VAL A 36 5.93 14.41 -2.55
N ALA A 37 7.27 14.47 -2.52
CA ALA A 37 8.10 13.30 -2.81
C ALA A 37 7.86 12.15 -1.82
N LYS A 38 7.73 12.44 -0.52
CA LYS A 38 7.34 11.44 0.49
C LYS A 38 5.97 10.82 0.19
N TYR A 39 4.98 11.65 -0.14
CA TYR A 39 3.63 11.21 -0.51
C TYR A 39 3.65 10.27 -1.71
N GLU A 40 4.25 10.68 -2.82
CA GLU A 40 4.31 9.87 -4.06
C GLU A 40 5.06 8.56 -3.83
N SER A 41 6.15 8.60 -3.05
CA SER A 41 6.91 7.40 -2.67
C SER A 41 6.05 6.41 -1.89
N MET A 42 5.35 6.87 -0.84
CA MET A 42 4.45 6.01 -0.06
C MET A 42 3.34 5.43 -0.93
N LYS A 43 2.65 6.31 -1.68
CA LYS A 43 1.53 5.91 -2.54
C LYS A 43 1.95 4.85 -3.55
N SER A 44 3.04 5.10 -4.27
CA SER A 44 3.55 4.18 -5.29
C SER A 44 3.94 2.83 -4.68
N ASN A 45 4.73 2.84 -3.59
CA ASN A 45 5.23 1.62 -2.97
C ASN A 45 4.11 0.76 -2.37
N VAL A 46 3.19 1.36 -1.61
CA VAL A 46 2.09 0.62 -0.98
C VAL A 46 1.09 0.12 -2.04
N THR A 47 0.78 0.93 -3.05
CA THR A 47 -0.10 0.49 -4.16
C THR A 47 0.50 -0.66 -4.93
N ASN A 48 1.79 -0.59 -5.26
CA ASN A 48 2.49 -1.68 -5.94
C ASN A 48 2.51 -2.95 -5.09
N PHE A 49 2.78 -2.82 -3.79
CA PHE A 49 2.78 -3.96 -2.88
C PHE A 49 1.38 -4.61 -2.76
N CYS A 50 0.32 -3.80 -2.63
CA CYS A 50 -1.05 -4.29 -2.60
C CYS A 50 -1.40 -5.02 -3.91
N ARG A 51 -1.08 -4.42 -5.06
CA ARG A 51 -1.33 -5.03 -6.38
C ARG A 51 -0.59 -6.35 -6.55
N SER A 52 0.70 -6.41 -6.18
CA SER A 52 1.47 -7.67 -6.22
C SER A 52 0.87 -8.72 -5.29
N SER A 53 0.39 -8.29 -4.12
CA SER A 53 -0.27 -9.19 -3.16
C SER A 53 -1.58 -9.74 -3.71
N GLU A 54 -2.37 -8.93 -4.43
CA GLU A 54 -3.60 -9.37 -5.10
C GLU A 54 -3.32 -10.34 -6.27
N GLU A 55 -2.27 -10.09 -7.05
CA GLU A 55 -1.87 -10.98 -8.14
C GLU A 55 -1.43 -12.35 -7.61
N ILE A 56 -0.65 -12.37 -6.52
CA ILE A 56 -0.22 -13.59 -5.87
C ILE A 56 -1.42 -14.44 -5.41
N ILE A 57 -2.43 -13.84 -4.77
CA ILE A 57 -3.58 -14.61 -4.28
C ILE A 57 -4.47 -15.11 -5.43
N LYS A 58 -4.55 -14.35 -6.53
CA LYS A 58 -5.23 -14.79 -7.75
C LYS A 58 -4.53 -16.03 -8.35
N GLN A 59 -3.20 -16.01 -8.45
CA GLN A 59 -2.42 -17.14 -8.94
C GLN A 59 -2.54 -18.37 -8.02
N LEU A 60 -2.57 -18.18 -6.71
CA LEU A 60 -2.87 -19.26 -5.77
C LEU A 60 -4.26 -19.88 -6.00
N ASN A 61 -5.26 -19.04 -6.24
CA ASN A 61 -6.61 -19.53 -6.51
C ASN A 61 -6.67 -20.38 -7.80
N GLU A 62 -5.98 -19.94 -8.85
CA GLU A 62 -5.82 -20.70 -10.09
C GLU A 62 -5.07 -22.03 -9.86
N LEU A 63 -4.04 -22.02 -9.01
CA LEU A 63 -3.33 -23.23 -8.58
C LEU A 63 -4.27 -24.21 -7.87
N PHE A 64 -5.12 -23.76 -6.93
CA PHE A 64 -6.06 -24.64 -6.23
C PHE A 64 -7.04 -25.32 -7.20
N SER A 65 -7.61 -24.57 -8.13
CA SER A 65 -8.47 -25.13 -9.18
C SER A 65 -7.74 -26.17 -10.04
N THR A 66 -6.48 -25.87 -10.41
CA THR A 66 -5.65 -26.77 -11.22
C THR A 66 -5.33 -28.06 -10.47
N VAL A 67 -4.97 -27.98 -9.19
CA VAL A 67 -4.68 -29.15 -8.35
C VAL A 67 -5.94 -30.01 -8.17
N SER A 68 -7.11 -29.38 -7.98
CA SER A 68 -8.38 -30.10 -7.92
C SER A 68 -8.65 -30.88 -9.20
N GLN A 69 -8.53 -30.24 -10.37
CA GLN A 69 -8.74 -30.90 -11.67
C GLN A 69 -7.76 -32.04 -11.92
N PHE A 70 -6.51 -31.89 -11.47
CA PHE A 70 -5.50 -32.94 -11.53
C PHE A 70 -5.88 -34.14 -10.66
N GLY A 71 -6.34 -33.90 -9.42
CA GLY A 71 -6.88 -34.94 -8.54
C GLY A 71 -8.02 -35.73 -9.19
N ASP A 72 -9.04 -35.02 -9.68
CA ASP A 72 -10.19 -35.63 -10.36
C ASP A 72 -9.77 -36.48 -11.58
N SER A 73 -8.78 -36.00 -12.35
CA SER A 73 -8.27 -36.70 -13.54
C SER A 73 -7.52 -37.97 -13.20
N LEU A 74 -6.75 -37.94 -12.11
CA LEU A 74 -6.04 -39.10 -11.58
C LEU A 74 -6.98 -40.13 -10.97
N GLU A 75 -7.99 -39.71 -10.20
CA GLU A 75 -9.01 -40.61 -9.65
C GLU A 75 -9.73 -41.38 -10.77
N LYS A 76 -10.18 -40.66 -11.82
CA LYS A 76 -10.80 -41.28 -13.01
C LYS A 76 -9.88 -42.28 -13.70
N SER A 77 -8.57 -42.00 -13.73
CA SER A 77 -7.57 -42.90 -14.33
C SER A 77 -7.28 -44.12 -13.43
N ALA A 78 -7.29 -43.94 -12.11
CA ALA A 78 -7.05 -45.00 -11.13
C ALA A 78 -8.23 -45.97 -10.99
N HIS A 79 -9.48 -45.52 -11.23
CA HIS A 79 -10.65 -46.41 -11.34
C HIS A 79 -10.56 -47.43 -12.48
N GLY A 80 -9.63 -47.26 -13.43
CA GLY A 80 -9.31 -48.26 -14.46
C GLY A 80 -8.34 -49.36 -13.99
N LEU A 81 -7.76 -49.26 -12.78
CA LEU A 81 -6.79 -50.21 -12.24
C LEU A 81 -7.47 -51.15 -11.24
N THR A 82 -7.77 -52.39 -11.65
CA THR A 82 -8.56 -53.37 -10.87
C THR A 82 -7.78 -54.10 -9.75
N ASN A 83 -6.55 -53.70 -9.45
CA ASN A 83 -5.70 -54.36 -8.45
C ASN A 83 -5.57 -53.49 -7.20
N GLY A 84 -5.62 -54.09 -6.01
CA GLY A 84 -5.76 -53.41 -4.70
C GLY A 84 -4.78 -52.29 -4.40
N ASP A 85 -3.60 -52.27 -5.01
CA ASP A 85 -2.60 -51.20 -4.85
C ASP A 85 -2.95 -49.92 -5.66
N GLY A 86 -3.62 -50.06 -6.80
CA GLY A 86 -4.04 -48.94 -7.66
C GLY A 86 -5.24 -48.17 -7.11
N ALA A 87 -6.15 -48.87 -6.42
CA ALA A 87 -7.31 -48.26 -5.75
C ALA A 87 -6.88 -47.37 -4.56
N ASN A 88 -5.86 -47.78 -3.82
CA ASN A 88 -5.34 -47.03 -2.67
C ASN A 88 -4.62 -45.74 -3.11
N LEU A 89 -3.85 -45.79 -4.20
CA LEU A 89 -3.21 -44.61 -4.78
C LEU A 89 -4.21 -43.57 -5.30
N GLY A 90 -5.25 -44.01 -6.00
CA GLY A 90 -6.31 -43.11 -6.48
C GLY A 90 -7.00 -42.37 -5.35
N GLN A 91 -7.28 -43.07 -4.25
CA GLN A 91 -7.89 -42.48 -3.05
C GLN A 91 -6.95 -41.48 -2.36
N GLU A 92 -5.66 -41.78 -2.21
CA GLU A 92 -4.71 -40.85 -1.57
C GLU A 92 -4.42 -39.61 -2.43
N LEU A 93 -4.44 -39.73 -3.76
CA LEU A 93 -4.35 -38.59 -4.67
C LEU A 93 -5.60 -37.70 -4.60
N ASN A 94 -6.79 -38.30 -4.48
CA ASN A 94 -8.02 -37.54 -4.28
C ASN A 94 -8.01 -36.84 -2.91
N ASN A 95 -7.59 -37.53 -1.84
CA ASN A 95 -7.41 -36.93 -0.51
C ASN A 95 -6.43 -35.76 -0.52
N PHE A 96 -5.33 -35.86 -1.27
CA PHE A 96 -4.38 -34.76 -1.47
C PHE A 96 -5.03 -33.58 -2.20
N ALA A 97 -5.68 -33.84 -3.32
CA ALA A 97 -6.34 -32.79 -4.11
C ALA A 97 -7.43 -32.09 -3.30
N GLU A 98 -8.27 -32.85 -2.59
CA GLU A 98 -9.26 -32.29 -1.66
C GLU A 98 -8.60 -31.49 -0.54
N ALA A 99 -7.50 -31.95 0.05
CA ALA A 99 -6.82 -31.23 1.13
C ALA A 99 -6.23 -29.91 0.64
N ILE A 100 -5.60 -29.89 -0.54
CA ILE A 100 -5.09 -28.67 -1.17
C ILE A 100 -6.24 -27.73 -1.53
N SER A 101 -7.29 -28.22 -2.19
CA SER A 101 -8.47 -27.42 -2.54
C SER A 101 -9.17 -26.84 -1.30
N LYS A 102 -9.42 -27.65 -0.25
CA LYS A 102 -10.02 -27.19 1.02
C LYS A 102 -9.14 -26.18 1.75
N SER A 103 -7.82 -26.35 1.71
CA SER A 103 -6.87 -25.39 2.30
C SER A 103 -6.89 -24.04 1.56
N GLY A 104 -7.14 -24.07 0.25
CA GLY A 104 -7.25 -22.91 -0.61
C GLY A 104 -8.59 -22.17 -0.52
N ASP A 105 -9.70 -22.89 -0.61
CA ASP A 105 -11.02 -22.32 -0.95
C ASP A 105 -11.68 -21.46 0.14
N SER A 106 -11.35 -21.64 1.42
CA SER A 106 -12.14 -20.99 2.48
C SER A 106 -11.35 -20.36 3.62
N ASN A 107 -10.15 -20.84 3.95
CA ASN A 107 -9.39 -20.29 5.07
C ASN A 107 -8.21 -19.41 4.62
N LEU A 108 -7.42 -19.84 3.63
CA LEU A 108 -6.25 -19.06 3.22
C LEU A 108 -6.63 -17.78 2.49
N ILE A 109 -7.43 -17.88 1.42
CA ILE A 109 -7.82 -16.72 0.59
C ILE A 109 -8.62 -15.70 1.40
N ASN A 110 -9.58 -16.15 2.22
CA ASN A 110 -10.38 -15.25 3.04
C ASN A 110 -9.52 -14.53 4.10
N ARG A 111 -8.66 -15.26 4.82
CA ARG A 111 -7.75 -14.64 5.80
C ARG A 111 -6.76 -13.69 5.13
N TYR A 112 -6.28 -14.03 3.94
CA TYR A 112 -5.40 -13.16 3.16
C TYR A 112 -6.09 -11.86 2.78
N ASN A 113 -7.31 -11.94 2.24
CA ASN A 113 -8.09 -10.75 1.89
C ASN A 113 -8.37 -9.87 3.11
N GLN A 114 -8.74 -10.48 4.24
CA GLN A 114 -9.09 -9.74 5.47
C GLN A 114 -7.89 -9.14 6.19
N CYS A 115 -6.77 -9.86 6.25
CA CYS A 115 -5.63 -9.48 7.08
C CYS A 115 -4.45 -8.89 6.32
N VAL A 116 -4.42 -9.02 4.99
CA VAL A 116 -3.36 -8.46 4.13
C VAL A 116 -3.94 -7.38 3.20
N ILE A 117 -4.89 -7.76 2.33
CA ILE A 117 -5.38 -6.84 1.28
C ILE A 117 -6.20 -5.69 1.86
N MET A 118 -7.16 -5.97 2.75
CA MET A 118 -8.04 -4.93 3.29
C MET A 118 -7.29 -3.87 4.12
N PRO A 119 -6.33 -4.20 5.00
CA PRO A 119 -5.49 -3.21 5.67
C PRO A 119 -4.67 -2.37 4.70
N LEU A 120 -4.05 -2.98 3.68
CA LEU A 120 -3.29 -2.24 2.67
C LEU A 120 -4.19 -1.27 1.88
N LYS A 121 -5.38 -1.71 1.47
CA LYS A 121 -6.36 -0.83 0.80
C LYS A 121 -6.83 0.31 1.67
N LYS A 122 -7.04 0.06 2.96
CA LYS A 122 -7.37 1.11 3.92
C LYS A 122 -6.24 2.14 4.01
N PHE A 123 -4.99 1.69 4.14
CA PHE A 123 -3.85 2.60 4.19
C PHE A 123 -3.65 3.39 2.89
N ILE A 124 -3.87 2.77 1.73
CA ILE A 124 -3.89 3.47 0.43
C ILE A 124 -4.97 4.55 0.43
N SER A 125 -6.18 4.25 0.91
CA SER A 125 -7.26 5.24 1.01
C SER A 125 -6.90 6.40 1.94
N ASP A 126 -6.23 6.13 3.07
CA ASP A 126 -5.76 7.18 3.99
C ASP A 126 -4.73 8.09 3.29
N ILE A 127 -3.82 7.53 2.50
CA ILE A 127 -2.87 8.29 1.68
C ILE A 127 -3.59 9.13 0.63
N GLU A 128 -4.53 8.53 -0.12
CA GLU A 128 -5.27 9.21 -1.19
C GLU A 128 -6.15 10.36 -0.70
N ALA A 129 -6.63 10.30 0.55
CA ALA A 129 -7.41 11.38 1.15
C ALA A 129 -6.64 12.71 1.16
N VAL A 130 -5.30 12.66 1.27
CA VAL A 130 -4.42 13.83 1.33
C VAL A 130 -4.21 14.46 -0.06
N ASN A 131 -4.48 13.72 -1.15
CA ASN A 131 -4.34 14.23 -2.53
C ASN A 131 -5.21 15.47 -2.81
N LYS A 132 -6.32 15.62 -2.07
CA LYS A 132 -7.18 16.81 -2.16
C LYS A 132 -6.42 18.07 -1.81
N ASP A 133 -5.56 18.03 -0.80
CA ASP A 133 -4.82 19.19 -0.31
C ASP A 133 -3.78 19.65 -1.33
N MET A 134 -3.11 18.71 -2.02
CA MET A 134 -2.21 19.03 -3.14
C MET A 134 -2.94 19.75 -4.29
N LYS A 135 -4.16 19.33 -4.62
CA LYS A 135 -4.96 20.00 -5.65
C LYS A 135 -5.37 21.40 -5.22
N ILE A 136 -5.78 21.58 -3.96
CA ILE A 136 -6.18 22.88 -3.42
C ILE A 136 -4.95 23.81 -3.33
N HIS A 137 -3.80 23.29 -2.93
CA HIS A 137 -2.52 23.99 -2.92
C HIS A 137 -2.19 24.52 -4.32
N TYR A 138 -2.15 23.64 -5.32
CA TYR A 138 -1.86 23.99 -6.71
C TYR A 138 -2.82 25.08 -7.24
N ASP A 139 -4.12 24.95 -6.99
CA ASP A 139 -5.12 25.93 -7.41
C ASP A 139 -4.92 27.30 -6.72
N ASN A 140 -4.47 27.34 -5.46
CA ASN A 140 -4.17 28.58 -4.74
C ASN A 140 -2.85 29.21 -5.20
N MET A 141 -1.84 28.40 -5.49
CA MET A 141 -0.58 28.87 -6.04
C MET A 141 -0.77 29.56 -7.40
N LEU A 142 -1.60 28.99 -8.29
CA LEU A 142 -1.96 29.65 -9.56
C LEU A 142 -2.56 31.05 -9.35
N ILE A 143 -3.43 31.21 -8.36
CA ILE A 143 -4.06 32.49 -8.04
C ILE A 143 -3.02 33.46 -7.46
N LEU A 144 -2.13 32.96 -6.58
CA LEU A 144 -1.05 33.74 -5.99
C LEU A 144 -0.11 34.26 -7.06
N THR A 145 0.40 33.41 -7.94
CA THR A 145 1.24 33.78 -9.09
C THR A 145 0.56 34.82 -9.97
N SER A 146 -0.73 34.65 -10.29
CA SER A 146 -1.48 35.64 -11.07
C SER A 146 -1.57 37.01 -10.38
N ASN A 147 -1.77 37.02 -9.06
CA ASN A 147 -1.84 38.26 -8.29
C ASN A 147 -0.47 38.94 -8.17
N LEU A 148 0.61 38.18 -7.98
CA LEU A 148 1.99 38.68 -7.97
C LEU A 148 2.33 39.35 -9.31
N ALA A 149 2.08 38.67 -10.43
CA ALA A 149 2.34 39.21 -11.77
C ALA A 149 1.50 40.48 -12.06
N LYS A 150 0.28 40.57 -11.54
CA LYS A 150 -0.55 41.79 -11.66
C LYS A 150 -0.03 42.92 -10.78
N LEU A 151 0.38 42.64 -9.55
CA LEU A 151 0.96 43.63 -8.65
C LEU A 151 2.24 44.20 -9.24
N GLU A 152 3.11 43.34 -9.78
CA GLU A 152 4.35 43.75 -10.45
C GLU A 152 4.05 44.73 -11.58
N LYS A 153 3.15 44.37 -12.52
CA LYS A 153 2.73 45.26 -13.62
C LYS A 153 2.16 46.59 -13.13
N LEU A 154 1.39 46.60 -12.03
CA LEU A 154 0.85 47.83 -11.44
C LEU A 154 1.97 48.72 -10.86
N LYS A 155 2.95 48.12 -10.18
CA LYS A 155 4.13 48.82 -9.65
C LYS A 155 5.00 49.39 -10.78
N THR A 156 5.27 48.64 -11.84
CA THR A 156 6.07 49.13 -12.98
C THR A 156 5.37 50.22 -13.78
N SER A 157 4.04 50.14 -13.92
CA SER A 157 3.26 51.14 -14.65
C SER A 157 2.92 52.39 -13.82
N ASN A 158 3.28 52.40 -12.53
CA ASN A 158 3.02 53.46 -11.55
C ASN A 158 1.54 53.89 -11.50
N LYS A 159 0.62 52.92 -11.68
CA LYS A 159 -0.82 53.18 -11.78
C LYS A 159 -1.54 52.83 -10.48
N ASN A 160 -2.22 53.83 -9.93
CA ASN A 160 -3.28 53.72 -8.92
C ASN A 160 -2.83 53.04 -7.59
N PRO A 161 -2.40 53.85 -6.59
CA PRO A 161 -1.99 53.37 -5.27
C PRO A 161 -3.05 52.51 -4.55
N GLU A 162 -4.34 52.80 -4.74
CA GLU A 162 -5.42 52.02 -4.12
C GLU A 162 -5.47 50.59 -4.65
N LYS A 163 -5.26 50.40 -5.97
CA LYS A 163 -5.20 49.06 -6.58
C LYS A 163 -3.96 48.29 -6.16
N ILE A 164 -2.84 48.97 -5.97
CA ILE A 164 -1.61 48.36 -5.45
C ILE A 164 -1.88 47.79 -4.05
N ALA A 165 -2.42 48.61 -3.14
CA ALA A 165 -2.78 48.18 -1.79
C ALA A 165 -3.82 47.03 -1.78
N GLU A 166 -4.79 47.06 -2.70
CA GLU A 166 -5.78 45.97 -2.86
C GLU A 166 -5.11 44.64 -3.23
N TYR A 167 -4.15 44.66 -4.17
CA TYR A 167 -3.45 43.45 -4.61
C TYR A 167 -2.44 42.96 -3.57
N GLU A 168 -1.75 43.84 -2.85
CA GLU A 168 -0.90 43.48 -1.71
C GLU A 168 -1.71 42.71 -0.65
N LYS A 169 -2.88 43.23 -0.28
CA LYS A 169 -3.80 42.54 0.64
C LYS A 169 -4.31 41.21 0.07
N LYS A 170 -4.56 41.10 -1.23
CA LYS A 170 -4.97 39.82 -1.86
C LYS A 170 -3.87 38.77 -1.84
N ILE A 171 -2.62 39.18 -2.06
CA ILE A 171 -1.45 38.31 -1.99
C ILE A 171 -1.26 37.83 -0.56
N GLU A 172 -1.26 38.74 0.42
CA GLU A 172 -1.12 38.38 1.84
C GLU A 172 -2.19 37.37 2.28
N ASN A 173 -3.46 37.63 1.99
CA ASN A 173 -4.54 36.69 2.32
C ASN A 173 -4.39 35.34 1.62
N ARG A 174 -3.90 35.32 0.37
CA ARG A 174 -3.71 34.08 -0.38
C ARG A 174 -2.51 33.28 0.11
N GLN A 175 -1.41 33.97 0.43
CA GLN A 175 -0.22 33.36 1.01
C GLN A 175 -0.57 32.68 2.34
N LYS A 176 -1.36 33.35 3.19
CA LYS A 176 -1.85 32.72 4.43
C LYS A 176 -2.61 31.42 4.16
N ILE A 177 -3.53 31.43 3.18
CA ILE A 177 -4.27 30.22 2.80
C ILE A 177 -3.32 29.11 2.32
N VAL A 178 -2.30 29.45 1.50
CA VAL A 178 -1.30 28.48 1.04
C VAL A 178 -0.54 27.89 2.22
N ASN A 179 -0.04 28.74 3.13
CA ASN A 179 0.70 28.28 4.32
C ASN A 179 -0.18 27.37 5.20
N ASP A 180 -1.44 27.75 5.45
CA ASP A 180 -2.37 26.92 6.23
C ASP A 180 -2.59 25.55 5.55
N ILE A 181 -2.64 25.48 4.21
CA ILE A 181 -2.75 24.21 3.48
C ILE A 181 -1.45 23.39 3.60
N GLU A 182 -0.30 24.03 3.44
CA GLU A 182 1.01 23.38 3.56
C GLU A 182 1.22 22.78 4.95
N GLU A 183 0.91 23.53 6.01
CA GLU A 183 1.02 23.05 7.40
C GLU A 183 0.14 21.80 7.64
N ASN A 184 -1.10 21.83 7.14
CA ASN A 184 -2.01 20.67 7.23
C ASN A 184 -1.48 19.48 6.43
N PHE A 185 -0.97 19.74 5.22
CA PHE A 185 -0.39 18.71 4.36
C PHE A 185 0.85 18.07 5.03
N PHE A 186 1.74 18.88 5.60
CA PHE A 186 2.93 18.39 6.31
C PHE A 186 2.55 17.52 7.50
N ALA A 187 1.62 17.98 8.33
CA ALA A 187 1.14 17.22 9.47
C ALA A 187 0.53 15.86 9.05
N ALA A 188 -0.25 15.86 7.96
CA ALA A 188 -0.84 14.63 7.42
C ALA A 188 0.23 13.67 6.87
N ILE A 189 1.18 14.17 6.08
CA ILE A 189 2.25 13.36 5.49
C ILE A 189 3.18 12.81 6.58
N ASP A 190 3.58 13.59 7.56
CA ASP A 190 4.46 13.11 8.64
C ASP A 190 3.75 12.09 9.53
N SER A 191 2.45 12.26 9.78
CA SER A 191 1.62 11.25 10.47
C SER A 191 1.56 9.93 9.70
N LEU A 192 1.26 9.98 8.40
CA LEU A 192 1.25 8.79 7.51
C LEU A 192 2.63 8.15 7.42
N TRP A 193 3.68 8.97 7.33
CA TRP A 193 5.05 8.50 7.26
C TRP A 193 5.44 7.76 8.54
N ALA A 194 5.10 8.28 9.72
CA ALA A 194 5.42 7.65 10.99
C ALA A 194 4.76 6.25 11.13
N ARG A 195 3.50 6.10 10.71
CA ARG A 195 2.75 4.83 10.78
C ARG A 195 3.03 3.87 9.62
N ARG A 196 3.73 4.29 8.56
CA ARG A 196 3.92 3.48 7.34
C ARG A 196 4.51 2.09 7.62
N ILE A 197 5.43 1.99 8.58
CA ILE A 197 6.07 0.73 8.92
C ILE A 197 5.04 -0.22 9.52
N THR A 198 4.28 0.21 10.53
CA THR A 198 3.29 -0.66 11.19
C THR A 198 2.15 -1.05 10.26
N GLU A 199 1.68 -0.12 9.41
CA GLU A 199 0.58 -0.37 8.47
C GLU A 199 0.95 -1.34 7.33
N VAL A 200 2.25 -1.53 7.06
CA VAL A 200 2.74 -2.41 5.98
C VAL A 200 3.38 -3.68 6.54
N HIS A 201 4.12 -3.57 7.66
CA HIS A 201 4.83 -4.67 8.30
C HIS A 201 3.88 -5.78 8.74
N ASP A 202 2.77 -5.44 9.39
CA ASP A 202 1.85 -6.45 9.91
C ASP A 202 1.20 -7.25 8.75
N PRO A 203 0.70 -6.61 7.67
CA PRO A 203 0.31 -7.32 6.46
C PRO A 203 1.40 -8.23 5.87
N ILE A 204 2.67 -7.80 5.84
CA ILE A 204 3.79 -8.63 5.34
C ILE A 204 4.01 -9.85 6.24
N MET A 205 3.98 -9.68 7.55
CA MET A 205 4.19 -10.78 8.49
C MET A 205 3.05 -11.79 8.42
N VAL A 206 1.80 -11.32 8.28
CA VAL A 206 0.64 -12.18 8.08
C VAL A 206 0.72 -12.89 6.74
N PHE A 207 1.10 -12.19 5.66
CA PHE A 207 1.37 -12.77 4.35
C PHE A 207 2.34 -13.96 4.47
N ALA A 208 3.52 -13.72 5.07
CA ALA A 208 4.56 -14.74 5.19
C ALA A 208 4.10 -15.95 6.02
N THR A 209 3.36 -15.69 7.10
CA THR A 209 2.82 -16.73 7.98
C THR A 209 1.79 -17.60 7.26
N LEU A 210 0.85 -16.97 6.56
CA LEU A 210 -0.18 -17.68 5.80
C LEU A 210 0.44 -18.55 4.69
N PHE A 211 1.41 -18.01 3.95
CA PHE A 211 2.13 -18.75 2.93
C PHE A 211 2.94 -19.91 3.48
N HIS A 212 3.66 -19.71 4.59
CA HIS A 212 4.41 -20.77 5.23
C HIS A 212 3.50 -21.90 5.71
N GLN A 213 2.38 -21.58 6.36
CA GLN A 213 1.39 -22.56 6.81
C GLN A 213 0.83 -23.37 5.64
N PHE A 214 0.53 -22.70 4.54
CA PHE A 214 0.07 -23.35 3.32
C PHE A 214 1.12 -24.31 2.75
N ILE A 215 2.37 -23.85 2.54
CA ILE A 215 3.45 -24.67 1.99
C ILE A 215 3.72 -25.89 2.87
N LYS A 216 3.75 -25.70 4.19
CA LYS A 216 3.92 -26.80 5.16
C LYS A 216 2.82 -27.85 5.02
N SER A 217 1.56 -27.41 5.02
CA SER A 217 0.41 -28.31 4.85
C SER A 217 0.43 -29.04 3.52
N ALA A 218 0.80 -28.35 2.43
CA ALA A 218 0.89 -28.96 1.11
C ALA A 218 1.99 -30.03 1.05
N TYR A 219 3.12 -29.78 1.71
CA TYR A 219 4.24 -30.71 1.77
C TYR A 219 3.93 -31.96 2.59
N GLU A 220 3.26 -31.80 3.74
CA GLU A 220 2.78 -32.93 4.56
C GLU A 220 1.86 -33.84 3.74
N LYS A 221 0.91 -33.25 3.01
CA LYS A 221 -0.03 -33.98 2.15
C LYS A 221 0.66 -34.64 0.96
N ALA A 222 1.65 -33.99 0.35
CA ALA A 222 2.45 -34.60 -0.71
C ALA A 222 3.27 -35.80 -0.18
N GLY A 223 3.73 -35.74 1.07
CA GLY A 223 4.39 -36.85 1.75
C GLY A 223 3.50 -38.08 1.92
N GLU A 224 2.23 -37.89 2.26
CA GLU A 224 1.22 -38.97 2.35
C GLU A 224 1.05 -39.68 0.99
N VAL A 225 0.90 -38.92 -0.09
CA VAL A 225 0.84 -39.46 -1.47
C VAL A 225 2.12 -40.21 -1.84
N ARG A 226 3.29 -39.68 -1.48
CA ARG A 226 4.55 -40.36 -1.78
C ARG A 226 4.62 -41.74 -1.12
N LEU A 227 4.18 -41.85 0.14
CA LEU A 227 4.20 -43.11 0.88
C LEU A 227 3.23 -44.14 0.29
N SER A 228 2.13 -43.70 -0.34
CA SER A 228 1.15 -44.60 -0.96
C SER A 228 1.58 -45.16 -2.32
N ILE A 229 2.54 -44.52 -3.01
CA ILE A 229 3.13 -45.00 -4.27
C ILE A 229 4.20 -46.09 -4.03
N GLY A 230 4.84 -46.11 -2.86
CA GLY A 230 5.78 -47.16 -2.44
C GLY A 230 7.14 -46.64 -1.91
N PRO A 231 7.92 -47.48 -1.20
CA PRO A 231 9.13 -47.08 -0.48
C PRO A 231 10.33 -46.72 -1.37
N THR A 232 10.29 -46.98 -2.69
CA THR A 232 11.43 -46.77 -3.60
C THR A 232 11.63 -45.32 -4.06
N CYS A 233 10.78 -44.38 -3.64
CA CYS A 233 10.97 -42.94 -3.89
C CYS A 233 11.82 -42.26 -2.79
N ASP A 234 12.99 -42.81 -2.46
CA ASP A 234 13.92 -42.36 -1.42
C ASP A 234 14.77 -41.14 -1.81
N ARG A 235 14.16 -40.11 -2.42
CA ARG A 235 14.77 -38.77 -2.38
C ARG A 235 14.15 -38.01 -1.22
N GLN A 236 14.84 -38.03 -0.07
CA GLN A 236 14.62 -37.05 0.99
C GLN A 236 14.86 -35.66 0.39
N LEU A 237 13.80 -34.90 0.19
CA LEU A 237 13.89 -33.46 0.02
C LEU A 237 14.29 -32.88 1.39
N PRO A 238 15.30 -32.00 1.44
CA PRO A 238 15.87 -31.52 2.71
C PRO A 238 14.79 -30.78 3.50
N SER A 239 14.46 -31.30 4.68
CA SER A 239 13.72 -30.56 5.69
C SER A 239 14.62 -29.43 6.18
N GLY A 240 14.45 -28.22 5.64
CA GLY A 240 15.09 -27.05 6.20
C GLY A 240 14.62 -26.86 7.65
N ASP A 241 15.55 -26.75 8.58
CA ASP A 241 15.27 -26.49 9.99
C ASP A 241 14.38 -25.25 10.14
N ILE A 242 13.27 -25.43 10.84
CA ILE A 242 12.22 -24.44 11.05
C ILE A 242 12.48 -23.75 12.40
N PRO A 243 12.59 -22.42 12.47
CA PRO A 243 12.39 -21.69 13.70
C PRO A 243 10.93 -21.84 14.14
N GLN A 244 10.67 -22.48 15.29
CA GLN A 244 9.34 -22.48 15.89
C GLN A 244 8.95 -21.03 16.24
N PHE A 245 7.87 -20.54 15.64
CA PHE A 245 7.29 -19.27 16.02
C PHE A 245 6.23 -19.53 17.09
N GLU A 246 6.50 -19.08 18.31
CA GLU A 246 5.50 -19.02 19.37
C GLU A 246 4.39 -18.03 18.96
N GLU A 247 3.14 -18.37 19.25
CA GLU A 247 1.99 -17.51 18.99
C GLU A 247 2.23 -16.10 19.58
N PRO A 248 1.77 -15.03 18.92
CA PRO A 248 1.91 -13.70 19.46
C PRO A 248 1.19 -13.61 20.81
N VAL A 249 1.98 -13.49 21.87
CA VAL A 249 1.50 -13.15 23.21
C VAL A 249 0.58 -11.95 23.08
N LYS A 250 -0.65 -12.06 23.60
CA LYS A 250 -1.63 -10.98 23.70
C LYS A 250 -0.90 -9.68 24.04
N THR A 251 -1.04 -8.71 23.14
CA THR A 251 -0.41 -7.40 23.14
C THR A 251 -0.27 -6.83 24.55
N GLN A 252 0.94 -6.90 25.11
CA GLN A 252 1.28 -6.09 26.26
C GLN A 252 1.36 -4.65 25.75
N LYS A 253 0.43 -3.79 26.20
CA LYS A 253 0.53 -2.33 26.02
C LYS A 253 1.88 -1.90 26.58
N MET A 254 2.89 -1.71 25.72
CA MET A 254 4.13 -1.07 26.14
C MET A 254 3.84 0.40 26.41
N SER A 255 3.88 0.75 27.69
CA SER A 255 3.87 2.12 28.17
C SER A 255 5.14 2.84 27.69
N LEU A 256 4.98 4.02 27.09
CA LEU A 256 6.04 4.85 26.51
C LEU A 256 7.03 5.42 27.54
N THR A 257 6.92 5.07 28.82
CA THR A 257 7.85 5.51 29.87
C THR A 257 9.22 4.82 29.82
N GLY A 258 9.34 3.63 29.21
CA GLY A 258 10.61 2.87 29.20
C GLY A 258 11.67 3.29 28.17
N ILE A 259 11.32 4.16 27.21
CA ILE A 259 12.24 4.55 26.12
C ILE A 259 13.11 5.76 26.51
N LYS A 260 12.67 6.61 27.45
CA LYS A 260 13.45 7.78 27.89
C LYS A 260 14.72 7.41 28.68
N ASP A 261 14.71 6.31 29.42
CA ASP A 261 15.83 5.94 30.29
C ASP A 261 17.00 5.24 29.57
N LYS A 262 16.79 4.78 28.34
CA LYS A 262 17.85 4.15 27.53
C LYS A 262 18.59 5.12 26.62
N ILE A 263 17.96 6.23 26.23
CA ILE A 263 18.60 7.23 25.36
C ILE A 263 19.57 8.11 26.17
N LEU A 264 19.28 8.37 27.45
CA LEU A 264 20.15 9.20 28.31
C LEU A 264 21.43 8.50 28.83
N LYS A 265 21.62 7.20 28.58
CA LYS A 265 22.83 6.46 29.03
C LYS A 265 23.91 6.27 27.96
N ASN A 266 23.63 6.58 26.69
CA ASN A 266 24.59 6.40 25.60
C ASN A 266 25.35 7.66 25.19
N ASP A 267 24.97 8.85 25.67
CA ASP A 267 25.71 10.09 25.44
C ASP A 267 26.84 10.34 26.47
N GLY A 268 27.16 9.35 27.30
CA GLY A 268 28.18 9.46 28.37
C GLY A 268 29.51 8.75 28.11
N LYS A 269 29.72 8.14 26.94
CA LYS A 269 30.99 7.48 26.58
C LYS A 269 31.28 7.54 25.09
N LYS A 270 31.77 8.69 24.62
CA LYS A 270 33.01 8.83 23.82
C LYS A 270 33.27 10.29 23.54
#